data_AF-A0A127SW58-F1
#
_entry.id   AF-A0A127SW58-F1
#
_cell.length_a   1.000
_cell.length_b   1.000
_cell.length_c   1.000
_cell.angle_alpha   90.00
_cell.angle_beta   90.00
_cell.angle_gamma   90.00
#
_symmetry.space_group_name_H-M   'P 1'
#
loop_
_entity.id
_entity.type
_entity.pdbx_description
1 polymer ?
#
loop_
_entity_poly.entity_id
_entity_poly.type
_entity_poly.pdbx_seq_one_letter_code
_entity_poly.pdbx_strand_id
1 'polypeptide(L)' 'MPTLYRVLSESNWQEAQKAGYVSRCGNDVKADGVHLNLAEAVEYTAARYFIPAEAPLVLEVDYSSFEEHLEWHEP' A
#
# COMPACT_ATOMS: atom_id res chain seq x y z
N MET A 1 -11.60 0.11 -14.60
CA MET A 1 -10.45 0.88 -14.08
C MET A 1 -9.51 -0.10 -13.39
N PRO A 2 -8.20 0.17 -13.25
CA PRO A 2 -7.27 -0.81 -12.71
C PRO A 2 -7.54 -1.04 -11.22
N THR A 3 -7.44 -2.29 -10.77
CA THR A 3 -7.42 -2.58 -9.33
C THR A 3 -6.10 -2.08 -8.73
N LEU A 4 -6.20 -1.37 -7.59
CA LEU A 4 -5.04 -0.86 -6.87
C LEU A 4 -4.78 -1.68 -5.61
N TYR A 5 -3.50 -1.80 -5.27
CA TYR A 5 -3.02 -2.65 -4.19
C TYR A 5 -2.12 -1.90 -3.22
N ARG A 6 -2.17 -2.31 -1.96
CA ARG A 6 -1.31 -1.82 -0.90
C ARG A 6 -0.51 -2.98 -0.31
N VAL A 7 0.81 -2.91 -0.36
CA VAL A 7 1.69 -3.87 0.31
C VAL A 7 2.02 -3.37 1.71
N LEU A 8 1.93 -4.23 2.71
CA LEU A 8 2.23 -3.92 4.11
C LEU A 8 2.73 -5.18 4.85
N SER A 9 3.38 -5.01 5.99
CA SER A 9 3.75 -6.14 6.85
C SER A 9 2.54 -6.72 7.58
N GLU A 10 2.64 -7.97 8.04
CA GLU A 10 1.62 -8.57 8.90
C GLU A 10 1.40 -7.74 10.18
N SER A 11 2.47 -7.21 10.78
CA SER A 11 2.37 -6.38 11.99
C SER A 11 1.55 -5.11 11.76
N ASN A 12 1.78 -4.40 10.64
CA ASN A 12 0.99 -3.23 10.30
C ASN A 12 -0.46 -3.59 9.97
N TRP A 13 -0.71 -4.77 9.40
CA TRP A 13 -2.07 -5.23 9.19
C TRP A 13 -2.82 -5.47 10.51
N GLN A 14 -2.17 -6.14 11.47
CA GLN A 14 -2.74 -6.36 12.81
C GLN A 14 -3.02 -5.04 13.55
N GLU A 15 -2.17 -4.04 13.37
CA GLU A 15 -2.40 -2.69 13.90
C GLU A 15 -3.58 -2.00 13.20
N ALA A 16 -3.65 -2.08 11.88
CA ALA A 16 -4.72 -1.49 11.08
C ALA A 16 -6.09 -2.07 11.44
N GLN A 17 -6.16 -3.38 11.69
CA GLN A 17 -7.39 -4.04 12.16
C GLN A 17 -7.89 -3.49 13.50
N LYS A 18 -6.98 -3.05 14.38
CA LYS A 18 -7.34 -2.43 15.68
C LYS A 18 -7.72 -0.96 15.54
N ALA A 19 -7.01 -0.23 14.67
CA ALA A 19 -7.20 1.20 14.46
C ALA A 19 -8.38 1.54 13.53
N GLY A 20 -8.78 0.61 12.66
CA GLY A 20 -9.78 0.83 11.62
C GLY A 20 -9.23 1.51 10.36
N TYR A 21 -7.92 1.75 10.26
CA TYR A 21 -7.25 2.30 9.08
C TYR A 21 -5.80 1.86 8.99
N VAL A 22 -5.23 1.86 7.78
CA VAL A 22 -3.80 1.59 7.56
C VAL A 22 -3.01 2.89 7.74
N SER A 23 -2.07 2.90 8.69
CA SER A 23 -1.21 4.07 8.92
C SER A 23 -0.23 4.31 7.77
N ARG A 24 0.13 5.58 7.57
CA ARG A 24 1.16 5.99 6.62
C ARG A 24 2.52 5.41 7.04
N CYS A 25 3.27 4.90 6.07
CA CYS A 25 4.64 4.45 6.28
C CYS A 25 5.66 5.58 6.03
N GLY A 26 6.95 5.33 6.23
CA GLY A 26 7.98 6.33 6.03
C GLY A 26 8.02 6.93 4.62
N ASN A 27 7.75 6.13 3.58
CA ASN A 27 7.71 6.62 2.21
C ASN A 27 6.47 7.48 1.94
N ASP A 28 5.32 7.07 2.46
CA ASP A 28 4.09 7.87 2.38
C ASP A 28 4.27 9.25 2.99
N VAL A 29 4.84 9.31 4.20
CA VAL A 29 5.09 10.58 4.91
C VAL A 29 6.00 11.49 4.07
N LYS A 30 7.04 10.94 3.45
CA LYS A 30 7.96 11.71 2.60
C LYS A 30 7.31 12.25 1.33
N ALA A 31 6.40 11.49 0.71
CA ALA A 31 5.73 11.86 -0.54
C ALA A 31 4.47 12.73 -0.34
N ASP A 32 4.15 13.06 0.89
CA ASP A 32 2.85 13.60 1.31
C ASP A 32 1.59 12.85 0.80
N GLY A 33 1.66 11.52 0.62
CA GLY A 33 0.57 10.72 0.07
C GLY A 33 0.59 9.26 0.52
N VAL A 34 -0.37 8.45 0.06
CA VAL A 34 -0.41 6.99 0.32
C VAL A 34 -0.05 6.26 -0.96
N HIS A 35 1.04 5.50 -0.95
CA HIS A 35 1.45 4.71 -2.12
C HIS A 35 0.51 3.52 -2.34
N LEU A 36 0.00 3.43 -3.57
CA LEU A 36 -0.75 2.29 -4.09
C LEU A 36 0.00 1.72 -5.30
N ASN A 37 -0.27 0.46 -5.62
CA ASN A 37 0.45 -0.31 -6.63
C ASN A 37 -0.53 -0.87 -7.65
N LEU A 38 -0.14 -0.88 -8.92
CA LEU A 38 -0.75 -1.78 -9.90
C LEU A 38 -0.38 -3.23 -9.56
N ALA A 39 -1.19 -4.19 -10.02
CA ALA A 39 -0.94 -5.62 -9.82
C ALA A 39 0.49 -6.04 -10.21
N GLU A 40 0.97 -5.55 -11.36
CA GLU A 40 2.32 -5.83 -11.89
C GLU A 40 3.46 -5.25 -11.05
N ALA A 41 3.19 -4.23 -10.22
CA ALA A 41 4.18 -3.63 -9.34
C ALA A 41 4.23 -4.29 -7.95
N VAL A 42 3.26 -5.14 -7.60
CA VAL A 42 3.15 -5.73 -6.25
C VAL A 42 4.38 -6.55 -5.89
N GLU A 43 4.81 -7.46 -6.77
CA GLU A 43 5.97 -8.33 -6.50
C GLU A 43 7.26 -7.52 -6.37
N TYR A 44 7.46 -6.52 -7.23
CA TYR A 44 8.60 -5.61 -7.16
C TYR A 44 8.60 -4.84 -5.83
N THR A 45 7.47 -4.25 -5.44
CA THR A 45 7.34 -3.49 -4.19
C THR A 45 7.59 -4.39 -2.97
N ALA A 46 7.02 -5.60 -2.96
CA ALA A 46 7.24 -6.56 -1.88
C ALA A 46 8.73 -6.92 -1.75
N ALA A 47 9.40 -7.26 -2.85
CA ALA A 47 10.82 -7.63 -2.84
C ALA A 47 11.75 -6.45 -2.52
N ARG A 48 11.35 -5.22 -2.88
CA ARG A 48 12.20 -4.02 -2.75
C ARG A 48 12.19 -3.43 -1.33
N TYR A 49 11.06 -3.54 -0.63
CA TYR A 49 10.83 -2.81 0.63
C TYR A 49 10.53 -3.71 1.83
N PHE A 50 10.32 -5.00 1.64
CA PHE A 50 10.01 -5.94 2.71
C PHE A 50 10.97 -7.13 2.69
N ILE A 51 11.14 -7.76 3.84
CA ILE A 51 11.85 -9.03 3.99
C ILE A 51 10.87 -10.17 4.33
N PRO A 52 11.20 -11.44 4.03
CA PRO A 52 10.31 -12.57 4.32
C PRO A 52 9.84 -12.66 5.79
N ALA A 53 10.70 -12.23 6.73
CA ALA A 53 10.38 -12.24 8.16
C ALA A 53 9.26 -11.25 8.55
N GLU A 54 8.96 -10.26 7.71
CA GLU A 54 7.86 -9.32 7.93
C GLU A 54 6.50 -9.85 7.46
N ALA A 55 6.49 -11.04 6.84
CA ALA A 55 5.30 -11.69 6.29
C ALA A 55 4.43 -10.70 5.48
N PRO A 56 4.96 -10.13 4.38
CA PRO A 56 4.25 -9.10 3.64
C PRO A 56 2.91 -9.62 3.09
N LEU A 57 1.89 -8.78 3.24
CA LEU A 57 0.52 -8.99 2.78
C LEU A 57 0.17 -7.94 1.73
N VAL A 58 -0.85 -8.25 0.94
CA VAL A 58 -1.38 -7.36 -0.10
C VAL A 58 -2.86 -7.11 0.20
N LEU A 59 -3.24 -5.83 0.26
CA LEU A 59 -4.64 -5.42 0.28
C LEU A 59 -5.05 -4.98 -1.10
N GLU A 60 -6.17 -5.49 -1.58
CA GLU A 60 -6.92 -4.88 -2.66
C GLU A 60 -7.67 -3.66 -2.14
N VAL A 61 -7.61 -2.53 -2.86
CA VAL A 61 -8.17 -1.26 -2.43
C VAL A 61 -9.32 -0.86 -3.33
N ASP A 62 -10.52 -0.75 -2.75
CA ASP A 62 -11.62 -0.01 -3.36
C ASP A 62 -11.37 1.48 -3.15
N TYR A 63 -11.04 2.17 -4.25
CA TYR A 63 -10.70 3.59 -4.25
C TYR A 63 -11.83 4.47 -4.80
N SER A 64 -13.02 3.91 -5.03
CA SER A 64 -14.14 4.63 -5.64
C SER A 64 -14.54 5.91 -4.90
N SER A 65 -14.29 5.99 -3.58
CA SER A 65 -14.61 7.17 -2.77
C SER A 65 -13.53 8.26 -2.74
N PHE A 66 -12.38 8.05 -3.39
CA PHE A 66 -11.28 9.02 -3.42
C PHE A 66 -10.55 9.02 -4.78
N GLU A 67 -11.21 8.56 -5.83
CA GLU A 67 -10.63 8.42 -7.16
C GLU A 67 -10.10 9.75 -7.70
N GLU A 68 -10.80 10.86 -7.42
CA GLU A 68 -10.42 12.21 -7.82
C GLU A 68 -9.14 12.72 -7.16
N HIS A 69 -8.67 12.04 -6.10
CA HIS A 69 -7.46 12.35 -5.36
C HIS A 69 -6.28 11.46 -5.76
N LEU A 70 -6.45 10.56 -6.74
CA LEU A 70 -5.36 9.73 -7.23
C LEU A 70 -4.42 10.51 -8.15
N GLU A 71 -3.14 10.43 -7.83
CA GLU A 71 -2.05 10.95 -8.65
C GLU A 71 -1.22 9.78 -9.19
N TRP A 72 -1.10 9.69 -10.51
CA TRP A 72 -0.29 8.70 -11.18
C TRP A 72 1.13 9.24 -11.35
N HIS A 73 2.10 8.54 -10.78
CA HIS A 73 3.52 8.84 -10.96
C HIS A 73 4.13 7.83 -11.92
N GLU A 74 5.04 8.31 -12.78
CA GLU A 74 5.93 7.40 -13.51
C GLU A 74 6.87 6.68 -12.52
N PRO A 75 7.21 5.40 -12.78
CA PRO A 75 8.03 4.57 -11.90
C PRO A 75 9.48 5.09 -11.71
#